data_AF-A0A820S455-F1
#
_entry.id   AF-A0A820S455-F1
#
_cell.length_a   1.000
_cell.length_b   1.000
_cell.length_c   1.000
_cell.angle_alpha   90.00
_cell.angle_beta   90.00
_cell.angle_gamma   90.00
#
_symmetry.space_group_name_H-M   'P 1'
#
loop_
_entity.id
_entity.type
_entity.pdbx_description
1 polymer ?
#
loop_
_entity_poly.entity_id
_entity_poly.type
_entity_poly.pdbx_seq_one_letter_code
_entity_poly.pdbx_strand_id
1 'polypeptide(L)'
;MVKPTNINSDYREEERLTCVLVLDTFNNYTKEIVSHTSLPLCLWPVDGRPLLDYTIHTLIRSGIQEIILLATSYSYEIRSYIMNSHWSRTYPKLIKLIPCKEARSLGDCLKDLEQENIINNHFLLLYGNGTLITNQKLNNLFIIHKENIKKDKNCIMTLVYRQLDSNHFEHPSYTDDQHLCIIRDANTYRLYDYSTEYIDTYEISLDLLEKPNVTIETLFCPLDCHVAVCSPDVLHLFKDNFDFSTINEFVK
;
A
#
# COMPACT_ATOMS: atom_id res chain seq x y z
N MET A 1 15.43 -15.33 -54.55
CA MET A 1 14.20 -15.21 -53.73
C MET A 1 14.50 -15.72 -52.33
N VAL A 2 14.84 -14.82 -51.41
CA VAL A 2 15.02 -15.13 -49.98
C VAL A 2 13.75 -14.67 -49.28
N LYS A 3 13.04 -15.58 -48.61
CA LYS A 3 11.83 -15.27 -47.84
C LYS A 3 12.24 -14.41 -46.63
N PRO A 4 11.51 -13.33 -46.30
CA PRO A 4 11.74 -12.61 -45.07
C PRO A 4 11.31 -13.49 -43.89
N THR A 5 12.23 -13.72 -42.98
CA THR A 5 11.99 -14.33 -41.67
C THR A 5 11.13 -13.36 -40.85
N ASN A 6 9.91 -13.78 -40.50
CA ASN A 6 9.09 -13.13 -39.49
C ASN A 6 9.83 -13.18 -38.15
N ILE A 7 10.40 -12.04 -37.76
CA ILE A 7 10.78 -11.78 -36.38
C ILE A 7 9.46 -11.45 -35.68
N ASN A 8 8.87 -12.44 -35.02
CA ASN A 8 7.81 -12.19 -34.03
C ASN A 8 8.43 -11.34 -32.92
N SER A 9 8.31 -10.03 -33.03
CA SER A 9 8.48 -9.12 -31.91
C SER A 9 7.31 -9.36 -30.96
N ASP A 10 7.53 -10.22 -29.95
CA ASP A 10 6.74 -10.25 -28.72
C ASP A 10 6.88 -8.87 -28.07
N TYR A 11 6.02 -7.92 -28.49
CA TYR A 11 5.77 -6.69 -27.75
C TYR A 11 5.03 -7.10 -26.47
N ARG A 12 5.78 -7.49 -25.43
CA ARG A 12 5.25 -7.42 -24.08
C ARG A 12 5.10 -5.92 -23.81
N GLU A 13 3.88 -5.41 -23.82
CA GLU A 13 3.60 -4.09 -23.25
C GLU A 13 4.25 -4.06 -21.87
N GLU A 14 5.20 -3.14 -21.66
CA GLU A 14 5.81 -2.98 -20.35
C GLU A 14 4.68 -2.68 -19.36
N GLU A 15 4.52 -3.54 -18.36
CA GLU A 15 3.49 -3.38 -17.34
C GLU A 15 3.60 -1.99 -16.72
N ARG A 16 2.54 -1.20 -16.91
CA ARG A 16 2.49 0.16 -16.37
C ARG A 16 2.51 0.09 -14.85
N LEU A 17 3.50 0.74 -14.23
CA LEU A 17 3.59 0.79 -12.77
C LEU A 17 2.56 1.78 -12.23
N THR A 18 1.52 1.24 -11.59
CA THR A 18 0.42 2.01 -11.00
C THR A 18 0.53 2.01 -9.49
N CYS A 19 0.26 3.17 -8.89
CA CYS A 19 0.13 3.34 -7.44
C CYS A 19 -1.29 3.81 -7.12
N VAL A 20 -1.89 3.21 -6.11
CA VAL A 20 -3.15 3.62 -5.49
C VAL A 20 -2.82 4.25 -4.15
N LEU A 21 -3.22 5.51 -3.98
CA LEU A 21 -3.00 6.28 -2.76
C LEU A 21 -4.34 6.61 -2.13
N VAL A 22 -4.58 6.08 -0.94
CA VAL A 22 -5.77 6.36 -0.14
C VAL A 22 -5.47 7.57 0.72
N LEU A 23 -6.14 8.69 0.45
CA LEU A 23 -5.84 9.99 1.06
C LEU A 23 -6.55 10.21 2.39
N ASP A 24 -7.69 9.57 2.59
CA ASP A 24 -8.49 9.75 3.80
C ASP A 24 -8.04 8.84 4.92
N THR A 25 -8.29 9.33 6.13
CA THR A 25 -8.12 8.55 7.35
C THR A 25 -9.44 7.93 7.79
N PHE A 26 -9.37 6.64 8.09
CA PHE A 26 -10.48 5.89 8.70
C PHE A 26 -10.36 5.78 10.21
N ASN A 27 -9.24 6.20 10.79
CA ASN A 27 -9.02 6.19 12.24
C ASN A 27 -9.70 7.42 12.89
N ASN A 28 -10.51 7.19 13.92
CA ASN A 28 -11.25 8.22 14.64
C ASN A 28 -10.34 9.29 15.26
N TYR A 29 -9.18 8.92 15.80
CA TYR A 29 -8.25 9.88 16.41
C TYR A 29 -7.76 10.93 15.40
N THR A 30 -7.31 10.46 14.23
CA THR A 30 -6.84 11.37 13.18
C THR A 30 -8.00 12.10 12.50
N LYS A 31 -9.20 11.51 12.41
CA LYS A 31 -10.41 12.23 11.98
C LYS A 31 -10.69 13.43 12.89
N GLU A 32 -10.60 13.26 14.21
CA GLU A 32 -10.81 14.36 15.15
C GLU A 32 -9.79 15.49 14.94
N ILE A 33 -8.50 15.16 14.82
CA ILE A 33 -7.46 16.17 14.56
C ILE A 33 -7.72 16.89 13.22
N VAL A 34 -8.00 16.13 12.15
CA VAL A 34 -8.28 16.71 10.82
C VAL A 34 -9.53 17.57 10.85
N SER A 35 -10.57 17.19 11.62
CA SER A 35 -11.81 17.97 11.73
C SER A 35 -11.62 19.36 12.35
N HIS A 36 -10.59 19.52 13.20
CA HIS A 36 -10.21 20.81 13.76
C HIS A 36 -9.37 21.67 12.80
N THR A 37 -9.00 21.11 11.64
CA THR A 37 -8.29 21.80 10.57
C THR A 37 -9.18 21.98 9.35
N SER A 38 -9.01 23.07 8.61
CA SER A 38 -9.76 23.31 7.37
C SER A 38 -9.18 22.55 6.16
N LEU A 39 -8.19 21.68 6.37
CA LEU A 39 -7.43 21.02 5.31
C LEU A 39 -7.26 19.52 5.62
N PRO A 40 -7.36 18.63 4.62
CA PRO A 40 -7.06 17.22 4.80
C PRO A 40 -5.57 17.03 5.13
N LEU A 41 -5.25 15.95 5.86
CA LEU A 41 -3.90 15.63 6.31
C LEU A 41 -2.87 15.64 5.16
N CYS A 42 -3.23 15.08 4.01
CA CYS A 42 -2.34 15.04 2.84
C CYS A 42 -1.96 16.44 2.31
N LEU A 43 -2.72 17.49 2.64
CA LEU A 43 -2.43 18.87 2.26
C LEU A 43 -1.75 19.69 3.37
N TRP A 44 -1.46 19.09 4.51
CA TRP A 44 -0.76 19.80 5.58
C TRP A 44 0.67 20.17 5.17
N PRO A 45 1.11 21.41 5.49
CA PRO A 45 2.43 21.87 5.09
C PRO A 45 3.53 21.32 6.00
N VAL A 46 4.54 20.71 5.39
CA VAL A 46 5.84 20.40 6.00
C VAL A 46 6.89 21.18 5.23
N ASP A 47 7.68 22.00 5.93
CA ASP A 47 8.67 22.91 5.31
C ASP A 47 8.08 23.76 4.15
N GLY A 48 6.85 24.24 4.35
CA GLY A 48 6.15 25.08 3.37
C GLY A 48 5.57 24.33 2.16
N ARG A 49 5.62 23.00 2.11
CA ARG A 49 5.03 22.19 1.03
C ARG A 49 4.03 21.15 1.56
N PRO A 50 2.92 20.88 0.85
CA PRO A 50 1.99 19.82 1.22
C PRO A 50 2.64 18.43 1.30
N LEU A 51 2.25 17.62 2.28
CA LEU A 51 2.70 16.22 2.40
C LEU A 51 2.53 15.42 1.11
N LEU A 52 1.42 15.64 0.40
CA LEU A 52 1.12 15.00 -0.88
C LEU A 52 2.21 15.23 -1.94
N ASP A 53 2.88 16.39 -1.94
CA ASP A 53 3.97 16.67 -2.88
C ASP A 53 5.18 15.75 -2.65
N TYR A 54 5.50 15.46 -1.38
CA TYR A 54 6.60 14.54 -1.04
C TYR A 54 6.29 13.12 -1.49
N THR A 55 5.04 12.68 -1.28
CA THR A 55 4.56 11.37 -1.75
C THR A 55 4.63 11.28 -3.28
N ILE A 56 4.06 12.25 -4.00
CA ILE A 56 4.06 12.28 -5.48
C ILE A 56 5.50 12.32 -6.01
N HIS A 57 6.37 13.14 -5.43
CA HIS A 57 7.77 13.22 -5.83
C HIS A 57 8.47 11.86 -5.69
N THR A 58 8.25 11.17 -4.58
CA THR A 58 8.82 9.84 -4.31
C THR A 58 8.32 8.80 -5.30
N LEU A 59 7.03 8.83 -5.66
CA LEU A 59 6.42 7.93 -6.64
C LEU A 59 7.02 8.16 -8.04
N ILE A 60 7.14 9.41 -8.49
CA ILE A 60 7.76 9.75 -9.78
C ILE A 60 9.22 9.32 -9.81
N ARG A 61 9.99 9.61 -8.76
CA ARG A 61 11.40 9.19 -8.64
C ARG A 61 11.55 7.67 -8.64
N SER A 62 10.53 6.95 -8.17
CA SER A 62 10.47 5.50 -8.21
C SER A 62 10.05 4.95 -9.58
N GLY A 63 9.69 5.79 -10.56
CA GLY A 63 9.28 5.35 -11.89
C GLY A 63 7.82 4.92 -11.99
N ILE A 64 6.98 5.29 -11.02
CA ILE A 64 5.53 5.09 -11.10
C ILE A 64 4.97 5.97 -12.22
N GLN A 65 4.16 5.36 -13.09
CA GLN A 65 3.63 5.96 -14.31
C GLN A 65 2.16 6.35 -14.19
N GLU A 66 1.49 5.88 -13.15
CA GLU A 66 0.09 6.23 -12.85
C GLU A 66 -0.13 6.28 -11.33
N ILE A 67 -0.75 7.34 -10.86
CA ILE A 67 -1.09 7.58 -9.46
C ILE A 67 -2.59 7.79 -9.38
N ILE A 68 -3.28 6.86 -8.73
CA ILE A 68 -4.72 6.91 -8.48
C ILE A 68 -4.92 7.37 -7.06
N LEU A 69 -5.48 8.56 -6.88
CA LEU A 69 -5.84 9.13 -5.59
C LEU A 69 -7.28 8.72 -5.27
N LEU A 70 -7.48 8.07 -4.14
CA LEU A 70 -8.79 7.76 -3.57
C LEU A 70 -9.08 8.74 -2.43
N ALA A 71 -10.18 9.48 -2.56
CA ALA A 71 -10.60 10.45 -1.55
C ALA A 71 -12.11 10.39 -1.30
N THR A 72 -12.51 10.09 -0.08
CA THR A 72 -13.85 10.21 0.48
C THR A 72 -14.18 11.66 0.84
N SER A 73 -13.28 12.35 1.54
CA SER A 73 -13.48 13.72 2.04
C SER A 73 -12.55 14.70 1.34
N TYR A 74 -12.92 15.99 1.39
CA TYR A 74 -12.12 17.09 0.83
C TYR A 74 -11.69 16.90 -0.65
N SER A 75 -12.46 16.11 -1.41
CA SER A 75 -12.12 15.75 -2.79
C SER A 75 -12.06 16.97 -3.72
N TYR A 76 -12.85 18.00 -3.43
CA TYR A 76 -12.81 19.27 -4.18
C TYR A 76 -11.51 20.03 -3.95
N GLU A 77 -11.07 20.14 -2.70
CA GLU A 77 -9.86 20.81 -2.25
C GLU A 77 -8.62 20.11 -2.82
N ILE A 78 -8.58 18.78 -2.72
CA ILE A 78 -7.51 17.96 -3.31
C ILE A 78 -7.47 18.13 -4.82
N ARG A 79 -8.63 18.08 -5.50
CA ARG A 79 -8.70 18.30 -6.95
C ARG A 79 -8.21 19.69 -7.34
N SER A 80 -8.66 20.72 -6.63
CA SER A 80 -8.27 22.11 -6.87
C SER A 80 -6.76 22.28 -6.68
N TYR A 81 -6.20 21.71 -5.61
CA TYR A 81 -4.76 21.72 -5.37
C TYR A 81 -3.99 21.07 -6.53
N ILE A 82 -4.34 19.84 -6.91
CA ILE A 82 -3.64 19.11 -7.98
C ILE A 82 -3.72 19.86 -9.31
N MET A 83 -4.88 20.40 -9.67
CA MET A 83 -5.06 21.17 -10.91
C MET A 83 -4.20 22.44 -10.94
N ASN A 84 -4.07 23.14 -9.81
CA ASN A 84 -3.27 24.35 -9.68
C ASN A 84 -1.76 24.09 -9.47
N SER A 85 -1.41 22.87 -9.05
CA SER A 85 -0.02 22.46 -8.80
C SER A 85 0.81 22.38 -10.09
N HIS A 86 2.12 22.28 -9.92
CA HIS A 86 3.04 22.03 -11.03
C HIS A 86 2.91 20.61 -11.60
N TRP A 87 2.34 19.66 -10.84
CA TRP A 87 2.19 18.27 -11.26
C TRP A 87 1.27 18.12 -12.47
N SER A 88 0.16 18.87 -12.52
CA SER A 88 -0.79 18.84 -13.65
C SER A 88 -0.15 19.34 -14.96
N ARG A 89 0.79 20.29 -14.86
CA ARG A 89 1.49 20.89 -16.01
C ARG A 89 2.59 19.98 -16.52
N THR A 90 3.39 19.42 -15.62
CA THR A 90 4.54 18.57 -15.97
C THR A 90 4.11 17.15 -16.34
N TYR A 91 3.06 16.63 -15.69
CA TYR A 91 2.61 15.25 -15.82
C TYR A 91 1.07 15.16 -15.95
N PRO A 92 0.47 15.66 -17.04
CA PRO A 92 -0.97 15.86 -17.17
C PRO A 92 -1.82 14.58 -17.11
N LYS A 93 -1.22 13.41 -17.30
CA LYS A 93 -1.90 12.09 -17.27
C LYS A 93 -1.41 11.16 -16.16
N LEU A 94 -0.55 11.65 -15.28
CA LEU A 94 0.02 10.83 -14.21
C LEU A 94 -0.97 10.63 -13.06
N ILE A 95 -1.73 11.66 -12.70
CA ILE A 95 -2.56 11.66 -11.49
C ILE A 95 -4.05 11.59 -11.88
N LYS A 96 -4.75 10.56 -11.41
CA LYS A 96 -6.22 10.42 -11.49
C LYS A 96 -6.79 10.51 -10.08
N LEU A 97 -7.78 11.37 -9.86
CA LEU A 97 -8.54 11.42 -8.60
C LEU A 97 -9.89 10.72 -8.78
N ILE A 98 -10.19 9.77 -7.90
CA ILE A 98 -11.46 9.04 -7.83
C ILE A 98 -12.11 9.37 -6.48
N PRO A 99 -13.27 10.05 -6.49
CA PRO A 99 -13.98 10.39 -5.25
C PRO A 99 -14.80 9.20 -4.74
N CYS A 100 -14.48 8.70 -3.54
CA CYS A 100 -15.16 7.58 -2.87
C CYS A 100 -16.16 8.10 -1.81
N LYS A 101 -17.20 8.81 -2.24
CA LYS A 101 -18.06 9.64 -1.35
C LYS A 101 -18.78 8.87 -0.24
N GLU A 102 -19.08 7.60 -0.47
CA GLU A 102 -19.86 6.76 0.47
C GLU A 102 -18.98 5.82 1.30
N ALA A 103 -17.68 5.77 1.01
CA ALA A 103 -16.75 4.85 1.66
C ALA A 103 -16.52 5.26 3.13
N ARG A 104 -16.67 4.28 4.03
CA ARG A 104 -16.44 4.46 5.47
C ARG A 104 -15.18 3.74 5.95
N SER A 105 -14.59 2.93 5.08
CA SER A 105 -13.42 2.10 5.34
C SER A 105 -12.48 2.07 4.14
N LEU A 106 -11.27 1.54 4.36
CA LEU A 106 -10.34 1.25 3.28
C LEU A 106 -10.93 0.23 2.30
N GLY A 107 -11.56 -0.81 2.83
CA GLY A 107 -12.22 -1.84 2.02
C GLY A 107 -13.26 -1.26 1.07
N ASP A 108 -14.07 -0.30 1.52
CA ASP A 108 -15.05 0.38 0.66
C ASP A 108 -14.37 1.16 -0.47
N CYS A 109 -13.25 1.83 -0.20
CA CYS A 109 -12.49 2.54 -1.24
C CYS A 109 -11.91 1.57 -2.28
N LEU A 110 -11.44 0.39 -1.86
CA LEU A 110 -10.93 -0.64 -2.77
C LEU A 110 -12.07 -1.28 -3.58
N LYS A 111 -13.26 -1.44 -3.00
CA LYS A 111 -14.47 -1.88 -3.71
C LYS A 111 -14.90 -0.88 -4.78
N ASP A 112 -14.90 0.42 -4.47
CA ASP A 112 -15.20 1.48 -5.43
C ASP A 112 -14.17 1.51 -6.57
N LEU A 113 -12.88 1.33 -6.23
CA LEU A 113 -11.80 1.24 -7.20
C LEU A 113 -11.96 0.03 -8.15
N GLU A 114 -12.41 -1.10 -7.62
CA GLU A 114 -12.68 -2.30 -8.41
C GLU A 114 -13.84 -2.09 -9.40
N GLN A 115 -14.87 -1.34 -9.00
CA GLN A 115 -15.99 -1.02 -9.90
C GLN A 115 -15.55 -0.18 -11.11
N GLU A 116 -14.53 0.67 -10.95
CA GLU A 116 -13.95 1.46 -12.05
C GLU A 116 -13.19 0.60 -13.08
N ASN A 117 -12.80 -0.64 -12.74
CA ASN A 117 -12.11 -1.59 -13.60
C ASN A 117 -10.86 -1.00 -14.31
N ILE A 118 -10.09 -0.17 -13.60
CA ILE A 118 -8.89 0.50 -14.15
C ILE A 118 -7.58 -0.22 -13.83
N ILE A 119 -7.58 -1.13 -12.86
CA ILE A 119 -6.38 -1.84 -12.41
C ILE A 119 -6.40 -3.24 -12.98
N ASN A 120 -5.48 -3.51 -13.91
CA ASN A 120 -5.32 -4.82 -14.53
C ASN A 120 -3.99 -5.50 -14.16
N ASN A 121 -3.04 -4.73 -13.63
CA ASN A 121 -1.70 -5.20 -13.28
C ASN A 121 -1.48 -5.10 -11.77
N HIS A 122 -0.36 -5.68 -11.29
CA HIS A 122 0.09 -5.44 -9.93
C HIS A 122 0.24 -3.94 -9.68
N PHE A 123 -0.17 -3.49 -8.50
CA PHE A 123 -0.16 -2.09 -8.13
C PHE A 123 0.44 -1.89 -6.73
N LEU A 124 1.01 -0.71 -6.51
CA LEU A 124 1.46 -0.28 -5.20
C LEU A 124 0.26 0.34 -4.46
N LEU A 125 -0.10 -0.21 -3.32
CA LEU A 125 -1.11 0.34 -2.43
C LEU A 125 -0.43 1.11 -1.29
N LEU A 126 -0.78 2.38 -1.16
CA LEU A 126 -0.41 3.24 -0.05
C LEU A 126 -1.69 3.58 0.73
N TYR A 127 -1.84 2.96 1.90
CA TYR A 127 -3.05 3.07 2.72
C TYR A 127 -2.85 3.94 3.99
N GLY A 128 -1.69 4.57 4.14
CA GLY A 128 -1.34 5.48 5.23
C GLY A 128 -1.80 6.93 5.02
N ASN A 129 -3.08 7.14 4.70
CA ASN A 129 -3.72 8.47 4.63
C ASN A 129 -3.01 9.48 3.71
N GLY A 130 -2.49 9.04 2.58
CA GLY A 130 -1.78 9.93 1.65
C GLY A 130 -0.35 10.29 2.04
N THR A 131 0.13 9.82 3.19
CA THR A 131 1.42 10.21 3.75
C THR A 131 2.45 9.11 3.54
N LEU A 132 3.49 9.41 2.78
CA LEU A 132 4.68 8.58 2.70
C LEU A 132 5.90 9.47 2.50
N ILE A 133 6.81 9.44 3.48
CA ILE A 133 8.10 10.12 3.40
C ILE A 133 9.18 9.07 3.45
N THR A 134 9.82 8.82 2.31
CA THR A 134 10.93 7.86 2.21
C THR A 134 11.92 8.27 1.14
N ASN A 135 13.17 7.88 1.34
CA ASN A 135 14.25 8.02 0.36
C ASN A 135 14.43 6.76 -0.51
N GLN A 136 13.70 5.70 -0.21
CA GLN A 136 13.77 4.42 -0.91
C GLN A 136 13.08 4.48 -2.27
N LYS A 137 13.60 3.71 -3.23
CA LYS A 137 12.94 3.54 -4.54
C LYS A 137 11.91 2.42 -4.46
N LEU A 138 10.65 2.76 -4.72
CA LEU A 138 9.51 1.84 -4.53
C LEU A 138 9.33 0.85 -5.68
N ASN A 139 9.95 1.06 -6.86
CA ASN A 139 9.92 0.09 -7.96
C ASN A 139 10.52 -1.26 -7.58
N ASN A 140 11.51 -1.29 -6.68
CA ASN A 140 12.11 -2.53 -6.22
C ASN A 140 11.09 -3.45 -5.53
N LEU A 141 10.02 -2.89 -4.95
CA LEU A 141 8.96 -3.68 -4.32
C LEU A 141 8.19 -4.53 -5.34
N PHE A 142 8.00 -4.04 -6.57
CA PHE A 142 7.38 -4.83 -7.65
C PHE A 142 8.26 -6.01 -8.06
N ILE A 143 9.59 -5.82 -8.06
CA ILE A 143 10.53 -6.90 -8.37
C ILE A 143 10.44 -7.99 -7.31
N ILE A 144 10.48 -7.60 -6.03
CA ILE A 144 10.35 -8.52 -4.88
C ILE A 144 9.02 -9.27 -4.97
N HIS A 145 7.91 -8.57 -5.23
CA HIS A 145 6.59 -9.19 -5.35
C HIS A 145 6.54 -10.21 -6.50
N LYS A 146 7.10 -9.87 -7.67
CA LYS A 146 7.20 -10.82 -8.81
C LYS A 146 8.05 -12.04 -8.48
N GLU A 147 9.10 -11.89 -7.68
CA GLU A 147 9.89 -13.03 -7.19
C GLU A 147 9.11 -13.89 -6.20
N ASN A 148 8.31 -13.27 -5.32
CA ASN A 148 7.44 -13.99 -4.40
C ASN A 148 6.39 -14.81 -5.17
N ILE A 149 5.77 -14.25 -6.22
CA ILE A 149 4.83 -14.99 -7.09
C ILE A 149 5.49 -16.17 -7.80
N LYS A 150 6.76 -16.03 -8.22
CA LYS A 150 7.50 -17.14 -8.84
C LYS A 150 7.75 -18.28 -7.86
N LYS A 151 8.01 -17.96 -6.59
CA LYS A 151 8.20 -18.95 -5.52
C LYS A 151 6.86 -19.59 -5.11
N ASP A 152 5.81 -18.78 -5.04
CA ASP A 152 4.47 -19.18 -4.62
C ASP A 152 3.42 -18.45 -5.45
N LYS A 153 2.74 -19.21 -6.32
CA LYS A 153 1.71 -18.68 -7.22
C LYS A 153 0.49 -18.13 -6.48
N ASN A 154 0.33 -18.44 -5.20
CA ASN A 154 -0.77 -17.94 -4.37
C ASN A 154 -0.43 -16.61 -3.68
N CYS A 155 0.75 -16.03 -3.94
CA CYS A 155 1.11 -14.72 -3.42
C CYS A 155 0.29 -13.62 -4.10
N ILE A 156 -0.68 -13.06 -3.38
CA ILE A 156 -1.54 -11.97 -3.86
C ILE A 156 -1.13 -10.59 -3.33
N MET A 157 -0.34 -10.54 -2.25
CA MET A 157 0.05 -9.30 -1.59
C MET A 157 1.44 -9.43 -0.97
N THR A 158 2.22 -8.36 -0.99
CA THR A 158 3.51 -8.24 -0.29
C THR A 158 3.51 -6.97 0.55
N LEU A 159 3.46 -7.14 1.87
CA LEU A 159 3.45 -6.06 2.86
C LEU A 159 4.88 -5.58 3.16
N VAL A 160 5.03 -4.29 3.42
CA VAL A 160 6.34 -3.67 3.72
C VAL A 160 6.36 -3.17 5.15
N TYR A 161 7.25 -3.77 5.94
CA TYR A 161 7.53 -3.36 7.31
C TYR A 161 8.96 -2.90 7.45
N ARG A 162 9.21 -2.00 8.40
CA ARG A 162 10.56 -1.56 8.77
C ARG A 162 10.87 -2.08 10.17
N GLN A 163 11.89 -2.93 10.25
CA GLN A 163 12.45 -3.32 11.55
C GLN A 163 13.06 -2.08 12.22
N LEU A 164 12.67 -1.82 13.47
CA LEU A 164 13.28 -0.80 14.31
C LEU A 164 14.46 -1.42 15.10
N ASP A 165 15.46 -0.61 15.41
CA ASP A 165 16.61 -1.03 16.20
C ASP A 165 16.20 -1.41 17.63
N SER A 166 17.06 -2.14 18.33
CA SER A 166 16.79 -2.90 19.56
C SER A 166 16.21 -2.13 20.76
N ASN A 167 16.12 -0.79 20.72
CA ASN A 167 15.44 0.04 21.74
C ASN A 167 14.04 0.49 21.25
N HIS A 168 13.25 -0.49 20.85
CA HIS A 168 11.95 -0.30 20.20
C HIS A 168 11.01 0.68 20.93
N PHE A 169 10.89 0.53 22.24
CA PHE A 169 9.95 1.29 23.08
C PHE A 169 10.30 2.79 23.20
N GLU A 170 11.52 3.17 22.84
CA GLU A 170 11.99 4.56 22.86
C GLU A 170 11.89 5.24 21.49
N HIS A 171 11.51 4.50 20.44
CA HIS A 171 11.42 5.08 19.11
C HIS A 171 10.22 6.04 19.02
N PRO A 172 10.39 7.29 18.57
CA PRO A 172 9.30 8.28 18.54
C PRO A 172 8.09 7.91 17.69
N SER A 173 8.27 6.98 16.75
CA SER A 173 7.17 6.46 15.92
C SER A 173 6.45 5.27 16.54
N TYR A 174 6.93 4.74 17.66
CA TYR A 174 6.19 3.75 18.45
C TYR A 174 5.13 4.49 19.27
N THR A 175 3.88 4.11 19.06
CA THR A 175 2.77 4.51 19.92
C THR A 175 2.24 3.27 20.60
N ASP A 176 1.70 3.38 21.82
CA ASP A 176 1.12 2.24 22.55
C ASP A 176 0.00 1.53 21.75
N ASP A 177 -0.58 2.19 20.75
CA ASP A 177 -1.58 1.62 19.83
C ASP A 177 -0.98 0.80 18.67
N GLN A 178 0.36 0.70 18.56
CA GLN A 178 1.09 0.03 17.47
C GLN A 178 1.87 -1.19 17.98
N HIS A 179 1.19 -2.03 18.76
CA HIS A 179 1.68 -3.38 19.00
C HIS A 179 1.49 -4.17 17.72
N LEU A 180 2.56 -4.76 17.19
CA LEU A 180 2.49 -5.62 16.02
C LEU A 180 3.40 -6.82 16.23
N CYS A 181 2.83 -8.02 16.14
CA CYS A 181 3.60 -9.25 16.07
C CYS A 181 3.37 -9.90 14.72
N ILE A 182 4.46 -10.25 14.04
CA ILE A 182 4.42 -10.96 12.76
C ILE A 182 5.13 -12.30 12.93
N ILE A 183 4.42 -13.37 12.59
CA ILE A 183 4.99 -14.71 12.48
C ILE A 183 5.15 -15.03 10.99
N ARG A 184 6.37 -15.31 10.56
CA ARG A 184 6.70 -15.58 9.16
C ARG A 184 7.70 -16.70 8.99
N ASP A 185 7.85 -17.16 7.76
CA ASP A 185 8.98 -17.99 7.34
C ASP A 185 10.24 -17.13 7.13
N ALA A 186 11.35 -17.46 7.76
CA ALA A 186 12.63 -16.79 7.61
C ALA A 186 13.24 -16.95 6.20
N ASN A 187 12.89 -18.03 5.49
CA ASN A 187 13.45 -18.35 4.17
C ASN A 187 12.63 -17.74 3.04
N THR A 188 11.30 -17.77 3.16
CA THR A 188 10.39 -17.31 2.11
C THR A 188 9.76 -15.95 2.40
N TYR A 189 9.85 -15.46 3.64
CA TYR A 189 9.16 -14.27 4.15
C TYR A 189 7.63 -14.33 4.03
N ARG A 190 7.07 -15.53 3.83
CA ARG A 190 5.64 -15.74 3.85
C ARG A 190 5.11 -15.48 5.26
N LEU A 191 4.15 -14.58 5.36
CA LEU A 191 3.43 -14.32 6.61
C LEU A 191 2.48 -15.48 6.90
N TYR A 192 2.50 -15.95 8.14
CA TYR A 192 1.61 -17.00 8.63
C TYR A 192 0.59 -16.47 9.62
N ASP A 193 1.00 -15.52 10.45
CA ASP A 193 0.13 -14.91 11.44
C ASP A 193 0.53 -13.45 11.68
N TYR A 194 -0.46 -12.67 12.09
CA TYR A 194 -0.42 -11.23 12.27
C TYR A 194 -1.32 -10.83 13.44
N SER A 195 -0.75 -10.23 14.47
CA SER A 195 -1.50 -9.73 15.63
C SER A 195 -1.16 -8.28 15.91
N THR A 196 -2.19 -7.45 16.08
CA THR A 196 -2.05 -6.05 16.51
C THR A 196 -2.34 -5.85 18.00
N GLU A 197 -2.73 -6.91 18.69
CA GLU A 197 -3.02 -6.84 20.13
C GLU A 197 -1.74 -7.15 20.91
N TYR A 198 -1.53 -6.43 22.00
CA TYR A 198 -0.52 -6.82 22.97
C TYR A 198 -1.00 -8.10 23.67
N ILE A 199 -0.30 -9.20 23.43
CA ILE A 199 -0.57 -10.49 24.06
C ILE A 199 0.72 -10.95 24.74
N ASP A 200 0.64 -11.32 26.01
CA ASP A 200 1.78 -11.82 26.79
C ASP A 200 2.29 -13.18 26.29
N THR A 201 1.46 -13.92 25.57
CA THR A 201 1.74 -15.26 25.03
C THR A 201 1.35 -15.34 23.56
N TYR A 202 2.31 -15.73 22.71
CA TYR A 202 2.05 -15.98 21.29
C TYR A 202 1.92 -17.48 21.05
N GLU A 203 0.77 -17.90 20.53
CA GLU A 203 0.51 -19.29 20.17
C GLU A 203 0.93 -19.53 18.72
N ILE A 204 1.87 -20.43 18.51
CA ILE A 204 2.27 -20.87 17.18
C ILE A 204 1.57 -22.19 16.90
N SER A 205 0.79 -22.25 15.82
CA SER A 205 0.11 -23.51 15.43
C SER A 205 1.12 -24.63 15.21
N LEU A 206 0.86 -25.79 15.81
CA LEU A 206 1.68 -27.00 15.65
C LEU A 206 1.78 -27.42 14.17
N ASP A 207 0.70 -27.23 13.40
CA ASP A 207 0.65 -27.51 11.96
C ASP A 207 1.72 -26.73 11.18
N LEU A 208 2.14 -25.57 11.70
CA LEU A 208 3.19 -24.77 11.09
C LEU A 208 4.59 -25.33 11.38
N LEU A 209 4.80 -25.85 12.59
CA LEU A 209 6.05 -26.47 13.02
C LEU A 209 6.30 -27.82 12.34
N GLU A 210 5.24 -28.53 11.95
CA GLU A 210 5.33 -29.82 11.26
C GLU A 210 5.64 -29.69 9.76
N LYS A 211 5.55 -28.48 9.18
CA LYS A 211 5.85 -28.27 7.76
C LYS A 211 7.34 -28.40 7.48
N PRO A 212 7.76 -29.26 6.54
CA PRO A 212 9.16 -29.41 6.20
C PRO A 212 9.72 -28.12 5.57
N ASN A 213 10.98 -27.80 5.87
CA ASN A 213 11.71 -26.64 5.35
C ASN A 213 11.14 -25.26 5.73
N VAL A 214 10.31 -25.18 6.76
CA VAL A 214 9.85 -23.91 7.34
C VAL A 214 10.76 -23.54 8.49
N THR A 215 11.25 -22.30 8.50
CA THR A 215 11.97 -21.73 9.65
C THR A 215 11.13 -20.58 10.18
N ILE A 216 10.56 -20.73 11.37
CA ILE A 216 9.67 -19.72 11.92
C ILE A 216 10.51 -18.59 12.52
N GLU A 217 10.22 -17.36 12.11
CA GLU A 217 10.76 -16.13 12.66
C GLU A 217 9.61 -15.26 13.17
N THR A 218 9.75 -14.77 14.40
CA THR A 218 8.80 -13.85 15.03
C THR A 218 9.42 -12.46 15.11
N LEU A 219 8.73 -11.47 14.55
CA LEU A 219 9.12 -10.07 14.62
C LEU A 219 8.22 -9.33 15.61
N PHE A 220 8.84 -8.64 16.56
CA PHE A 220 8.14 -7.84 17.55
C PHE A 220 8.20 -6.35 17.20
N CYS A 221 7.01 -5.77 17.17
CA CYS A 221 6.65 -4.38 16.92
C CYS A 221 7.20 -3.74 15.62
N PRO A 222 7.49 -4.46 14.52
CA PRO A 222 8.03 -3.80 13.33
C PRO A 222 7.12 -2.66 12.85
N LEU A 223 7.72 -1.55 12.41
CA LEU A 223 6.95 -0.37 11.99
C LEU A 223 6.20 -0.68 10.69
N ASP A 224 4.86 -0.60 10.72
CA ASP A 224 4.04 -0.66 9.52
C ASP A 224 4.28 0.61 8.68
N CYS A 225 4.77 0.42 7.45
CA CYS A 225 5.00 1.53 6.52
C CYS A 225 3.74 1.93 5.75
N HIS A 226 2.64 1.20 5.94
CA HIS A 226 1.38 1.33 5.20
C HIS A 226 1.54 1.25 3.69
N VAL A 227 2.47 0.38 3.26
CA VAL A 227 2.87 0.18 1.87
C VAL A 227 2.74 -1.31 1.56
N ALA A 228 2.01 -1.65 0.50
CA ALA A 228 1.89 -3.01 0.00
C ALA A 228 1.96 -3.05 -1.53
N VAL A 229 2.52 -4.11 -2.10
CA VAL A 229 2.34 -4.41 -3.52
C VAL A 229 1.29 -5.50 -3.63
N CYS A 230 0.25 -5.25 -4.42
CA CYS A 230 -0.93 -6.09 -4.53
C CYS A 230 -1.11 -6.59 -5.95
N SER A 231 -1.57 -7.83 -6.10
CA SER A 231 -2.20 -8.33 -7.31
C SER A 231 -3.62 -7.77 -7.45
N PRO A 232 -4.18 -7.71 -8.67
CA PRO A 232 -5.59 -7.36 -8.89
C PRO A 232 -6.56 -8.23 -8.07
N ASP A 233 -6.20 -9.48 -7.81
CA ASP A 233 -6.98 -10.43 -6.97
C ASP A 233 -7.34 -9.87 -5.59
N VAL A 234 -6.52 -8.99 -5.03
CA VAL A 234 -6.83 -8.32 -3.76
C VAL A 234 -8.13 -7.53 -3.88
N LEU A 235 -8.33 -6.79 -4.97
CA LEU A 235 -9.53 -5.99 -5.19
C LEU A 235 -10.77 -6.88 -5.37
N HIS A 236 -10.63 -7.99 -6.11
CA HIS A 236 -11.70 -8.99 -6.25
C HIS A 236 -12.10 -9.58 -4.88
N LEU A 237 -11.13 -9.92 -4.03
CA LEU A 237 -11.40 -10.46 -2.70
C LEU A 237 -12.07 -9.45 -1.78
N PHE A 238 -11.67 -8.18 -1.81
CA PHE A 238 -12.37 -7.11 -1.08
C PHE A 238 -13.81 -6.92 -1.58
N LYS A 239 -14.06 -7.08 -2.88
CA LYS A 239 -15.40 -7.00 -3.45
C LYS A 239 -16.28 -8.18 -3.05
N ASP A 240 -15.73 -9.38 -3.03
CA ASP A 240 -16.47 -10.60 -2.70
C ASP A 240 -16.73 -10.74 -1.19
N ASN A 241 -15.87 -10.16 -0.35
CA ASN A 241 -15.97 -10.24 1.12
C ASN A 241 -16.29 -8.87 1.72
N PHE A 242 -17.56 -8.65 2.06
CA PHE A 242 -18.02 -7.35 2.55
C PHE A 242 -17.44 -6.97 3.91
N ASP A 243 -17.03 -7.94 4.72
CA ASP A 243 -16.59 -7.74 6.11
C ASP A 243 -15.19 -7.13 6.23
N PHE A 244 -14.39 -7.16 5.16
CA PHE A 244 -13.04 -6.59 5.18
C PHE A 244 -13.10 -5.06 5.09
N SER A 245 -12.85 -4.38 6.20
CA SER A 245 -12.81 -2.93 6.32
C SER A 245 -11.38 -2.38 6.27
N THR A 246 -10.38 -3.16 6.70
CA THR A 246 -8.96 -2.75 6.76
C THR A 246 -8.01 -3.78 6.13
N ILE A 247 -6.74 -3.41 5.88
CA ILE A 247 -5.70 -4.39 5.48
C ILE A 247 -5.49 -5.43 6.57
N ASN A 248 -5.54 -5.04 7.83
CA ASN A 248 -5.27 -5.94 8.96
C ASN A 248 -6.32 -7.05 9.04
N GLU A 249 -7.59 -6.72 8.84
CA GLU A 249 -8.69 -7.69 8.77
C GLU A 249 -8.61 -8.58 7.53
N PHE A 250 -8.08 -8.06 6.42
CA PHE A 250 -7.88 -8.83 5.19
C PHE A 250 -6.72 -9.83 5.28
N VAL A 251 -5.68 -9.49 6.06
CA VAL A 251 -4.48 -10.32 6.22
C VAL A 251 -4.70 -11.44 7.26
N LYS A 252 -5.58 -11.22 8.23
CA LYS A 252 -5.93 -12.18 9.29
C LYS A 252 -6.85 -13.29 8.79
#